data_AF-A0A4Q7IQM4-F1
#
_entry.id   AF-A0A4Q7IQM4-F1
#
_cell.length_a   1.000
_cell.length_b   1.000
_cell.length_c   1.000
_cell.angle_alpha   90.00
_cell.angle_beta   90.00
_cell.angle_gamma   90.00
#
_symmetry.space_group_name_H-M   'P 1'
#
loop_
_entity.id
_entity.type
_entity.pdbx_description
1 polymer ?
#
loop_
_entity_poly.entity_id
_entity_poly.type
_entity_poly.pdbx_seq_one_letter_code
_entity_poly.pdbx_strand_id
1 'polypeptide(L)'
;MLKNISTLWQPPLTHSSSRLVELDWLRVLAFGLLVFYHTGMLYTQNWGFHFKSTYLSSGIENAMLLLSPWRMGLIWFISGAALSCLIQKSVILSFLFSRTIKILLPLFIGVWLIVPIQLYAQMHQEIGLDLNYFQFYLAFTDLSNPLFSQYQSGIWPHVDVNHLWYLRSLWEFTLLLVLLLPILWSNWLQVALESLIKCAFIWAFLGLLVPLCVLKLSWPSETFRYPMGLVFFNLWLFTDTSSSVL
;
A
#
# COMPACT_ATOMS: atom_id res chain seq x y z
N MET A 1 -20.48 -31.55 10.15
CA MET A 1 -20.62 -30.09 10.33
C MET A 1 -19.43 -29.27 9.81
N LEU A 2 -18.23 -29.84 9.61
CA LEU A 2 -17.04 -29.12 9.11
C LEU A 2 -16.95 -28.93 7.58
N LYS A 3 -17.76 -29.65 6.77
CA LYS A 3 -17.72 -29.57 5.30
C LYS A 3 -18.25 -28.25 4.71
N ASN A 4 -18.93 -27.41 5.50
CA ASN A 4 -19.49 -26.12 5.05
C ASN A 4 -18.56 -24.92 5.29
N ILE A 5 -17.46 -25.08 6.03
CA ILE A 5 -16.55 -23.95 6.21
C ILE A 5 -15.79 -23.72 4.91
N SER A 6 -15.30 -24.78 4.25
CA SER A 6 -14.56 -24.64 2.99
C SER A 6 -15.33 -23.96 1.86
N THR A 7 -16.67 -24.04 1.85
CA THR A 7 -17.51 -23.35 0.87
C THR A 7 -17.58 -21.84 1.12
N LEU A 8 -17.35 -21.38 2.35
CA LEU A 8 -17.18 -19.94 2.66
C LEU A 8 -15.84 -19.41 2.17
N TRP A 9 -14.91 -20.26 1.72
CA TRP A 9 -13.60 -19.87 1.21
C TRP A 9 -13.47 -20.11 -0.31
N GLN A 10 -14.57 -20.47 -0.97
CA GLN A 10 -14.62 -20.67 -2.41
C GLN A 10 -15.38 -19.51 -3.06
N PRO A 11 -14.77 -18.80 -4.03
CA PRO A 11 -15.47 -17.73 -4.73
C PRO A 11 -16.61 -18.32 -5.58
N PRO A 12 -17.74 -17.59 -5.76
CA PRO A 12 -18.82 -18.02 -6.64
C PRO A 12 -18.29 -18.16 -8.08
N LEU A 13 -18.63 -19.26 -8.75
CA LEU A 13 -18.20 -19.55 -10.12
C LEU A 13 -18.85 -18.55 -11.09
N THR A 14 -18.12 -17.53 -11.53
CA THR A 14 -18.56 -16.60 -12.58
C THR A 14 -17.81 -16.85 -13.90
N HIS A 15 -18.54 -16.72 -15.01
CA HIS A 15 -18.08 -17.01 -16.39
C HIS A 15 -16.86 -16.14 -16.82
N SER A 16 -16.15 -16.62 -17.86
CA SER A 16 -14.86 -16.10 -18.37
C SER A 16 -14.77 -14.57 -18.47
N SER A 17 -14.16 -13.95 -17.46
CA SER A 17 -13.83 -12.53 -17.46
C SER A 17 -12.59 -12.27 -18.31
N SER A 18 -12.76 -11.48 -19.37
CA SER A 18 -11.68 -10.87 -20.15
C SER A 18 -10.73 -10.09 -19.24
N ARG A 19 -9.44 -10.05 -19.58
CA ARG A 19 -8.44 -9.24 -18.88
C ARG A 19 -8.85 -7.77 -18.94
N LEU A 20 -8.94 -7.10 -17.78
CA LEU A 20 -9.24 -5.68 -17.67
C LEU A 20 -7.99 -4.85 -17.99
N VAL A 21 -7.80 -4.52 -19.26
CA VAL A 21 -6.63 -3.77 -19.76
C VAL A 21 -6.60 -2.35 -19.19
N GLU A 22 -7.76 -1.77 -18.92
CA GLU A 22 -7.93 -0.44 -18.34
C GLU A 22 -7.33 -0.37 -16.93
N LEU A 23 -7.56 -1.40 -16.12
CA LEU A 23 -7.02 -1.51 -14.77
C LEU A 23 -5.49 -1.67 -14.77
N ASP A 24 -4.94 -2.33 -15.81
CA ASP A 24 -3.51 -2.46 -15.98
C ASP A 24 -2.87 -1.11 -16.35
N TRP A 25 -3.47 -0.34 -17.26
CA TRP A 25 -2.99 1.00 -17.60
C TRP A 25 -3.06 1.98 -16.44
N LEU A 26 -4.14 1.94 -15.65
CA LEU A 26 -4.26 2.77 -14.45
C LEU A 26 -3.13 2.49 -13.46
N ARG A 27 -2.69 1.22 -13.32
CA ARG A 27 -1.51 0.87 -12.51
C ARG A 27 -0.25 1.51 -13.06
N VAL A 28 0.02 1.37 -14.36
CA VAL A 28 1.22 1.95 -14.99
C VAL A 28 1.24 3.46 -14.79
N LEU A 29 0.13 4.15 -14.99
CA LEU A 29 0.03 5.59 -14.78
C LEU A 29 0.26 5.97 -13.31
N ALA A 30 -0.39 5.26 -12.37
CA ALA A 30 -0.27 5.55 -10.94
C ALA A 30 1.16 5.34 -10.42
N PHE A 31 1.81 4.24 -10.82
CA PHE A 31 3.21 3.99 -10.47
C PHE A 31 4.18 4.93 -11.19
N GLY A 32 3.92 5.27 -12.46
CA GLY A 32 4.72 6.27 -13.18
C GLY A 32 4.69 7.64 -12.51
N LEU A 33 3.50 8.10 -12.15
CA LEU A 33 3.30 9.35 -11.40
C LEU A 33 4.01 9.32 -10.03
N LEU A 34 3.99 8.17 -9.35
CA LEU A 34 4.72 7.96 -8.10
C LEU A 34 6.23 8.12 -8.29
N VAL A 35 6.80 7.57 -9.36
CA VAL A 35 8.23 7.71 -9.70
C VAL A 35 8.57 9.18 -9.91
N PHE A 36 7.82 9.90 -10.74
CA PHE A 36 8.04 11.34 -10.95
C PHE A 36 7.92 12.16 -9.66
N TYR A 37 6.97 11.81 -8.80
CA TYR A 37 6.83 12.45 -7.49
C TYR A 37 8.07 12.25 -6.61
N HIS A 38 8.65 11.04 -6.60
CA HIS A 38 9.86 10.75 -5.83
C HIS A 38 11.10 11.43 -6.40
N THR A 39 11.23 11.47 -7.72
CA THR A 39 12.28 12.27 -8.38
C THR A 39 12.11 13.74 -8.07
N GLY A 40 10.88 14.25 -8.05
CA GLY A 40 10.56 15.64 -7.69
C GLY A 40 10.97 16.01 -6.26
N MET A 41 10.85 15.09 -5.29
CA MET A 41 11.28 15.33 -3.90
C MET A 41 12.75 15.75 -3.79
N LEU A 42 13.63 15.28 -4.69
CA LEU A 42 15.04 15.67 -4.72
C LEU A 42 15.27 17.17 -5.02
N TYR A 43 14.28 17.83 -5.66
CA TYR A 43 14.36 19.22 -6.12
C TYR A 43 13.47 20.18 -5.30
N THR A 44 12.86 19.71 -4.21
CA THR A 44 11.99 20.53 -3.34
C THR A 44 12.80 21.37 -2.35
N GLN A 45 12.41 22.62 -2.14
CA GLN A 45 13.11 23.55 -1.25
C GLN A 45 12.90 23.18 0.23
N ASN A 46 11.64 23.05 0.65
CA ASN A 46 11.29 23.07 2.08
C ASN A 46 11.11 21.68 2.73
N TRP A 47 11.15 20.59 1.98
CA TRP A 47 10.83 19.26 2.52
C TRP A 47 12.09 18.48 2.88
N GLY A 48 12.07 17.76 4.00
CA GLY A 48 13.15 16.83 4.35
C GLY A 48 13.11 15.62 3.41
N PHE A 49 14.23 15.35 2.74
CA PHE A 49 14.38 14.15 1.90
C PHE A 49 15.80 13.61 2.04
N HIS A 50 15.95 12.29 1.90
CA HIS A 50 17.20 11.56 2.14
C HIS A 50 18.38 12.05 1.27
N PHE A 51 18.12 12.75 0.16
CA PHE A 51 19.14 13.33 -0.71
C PHE A 51 18.59 14.60 -1.37
N LYS A 52 19.34 15.70 -1.36
CA LYS A 52 18.92 16.98 -2.00
C LYS A 52 19.87 17.43 -3.09
N SER A 53 19.30 17.89 -4.20
CA SER A 53 20.04 18.56 -5.28
C SER A 53 20.34 20.01 -4.93
N THR A 54 21.40 20.56 -5.53
CA THR A 54 21.77 21.99 -5.45
C THR A 54 20.76 22.89 -6.17
N TYR A 55 20.00 22.34 -7.12
CA TYR A 55 18.98 23.07 -7.87
C TYR A 55 17.60 22.84 -7.21
N LEU A 56 17.02 23.89 -6.63
CA LEU A 56 15.75 23.79 -5.92
C LEU A 56 14.70 24.69 -6.57
N SER A 57 13.45 24.20 -6.71
CA SER A 57 12.36 24.94 -7.37
C SER A 57 11.05 24.88 -6.59
N SER A 58 10.46 26.05 -6.32
CA SER A 58 9.15 26.19 -5.68
C SER A 58 7.98 25.75 -6.58
N GLY A 59 8.15 25.78 -7.90
CA GLY A 59 7.13 25.30 -8.85
C GLY A 59 6.90 23.79 -8.77
N ILE A 60 7.97 23.03 -8.53
CA ILE A 60 7.92 21.58 -8.33
C ILE A 60 7.22 21.25 -7.01
N GLU A 61 7.50 22.02 -5.95
CA GLU A 61 6.84 21.88 -4.65
C GLU A 61 5.32 22.05 -4.75
N ASN A 62 4.84 23.08 -5.46
CA ASN A 62 3.41 23.30 -5.68
C ASN A 62 2.74 22.16 -6.46
N ALA A 63 3.39 21.67 -7.52
CA ALA A 63 2.88 20.52 -8.28
C ALA A 63 2.80 19.26 -7.40
N MET A 64 3.77 19.05 -6.51
CA MET A 64 3.78 17.92 -5.59
C MET A 64 2.71 18.03 -4.50
N LEU A 65 2.44 19.23 -3.98
CA LEU A 65 1.34 19.45 -3.04
C LEU A 65 -0.01 19.03 -3.62
N LEU A 66 -0.24 19.31 -4.91
CA LEU A 66 -1.45 18.88 -5.61
C LEU A 66 -1.53 17.36 -5.73
N LEU A 67 -0.42 16.68 -6.02
CA LEU A 67 -0.38 15.22 -6.22
C LEU A 67 -0.39 14.42 -4.91
N SER A 68 0.05 15.03 -3.80
CA SER A 68 0.27 14.33 -2.54
C SER A 68 -0.96 13.62 -1.96
N PRO A 69 -2.16 14.23 -1.95
CA PRO A 69 -3.37 13.59 -1.42
C PRO A 69 -3.86 12.40 -2.25
N TRP A 70 -3.73 12.49 -3.57
CA TRP A 70 -4.32 11.51 -4.50
C TRP A 70 -3.46 10.27 -4.68
N ARG A 71 -2.14 10.44 -4.64
CA ARG A 71 -1.15 9.41 -4.96
C ARG A 71 -1.39 8.11 -4.19
N MET A 72 -1.57 8.22 -2.87
CA MET A 72 -1.78 7.04 -2.02
C MET A 72 -3.16 6.42 -2.24
N GLY A 73 -4.21 7.24 -2.30
CA GLY A 73 -5.59 6.76 -2.52
C GLY A 73 -5.75 6.00 -3.84
N LEU A 74 -5.16 6.52 -4.92
CA LEU A 74 -5.20 5.89 -6.25
C LEU A 74 -4.53 4.52 -6.24
N ILE A 75 -3.31 4.42 -5.72
CA ILE A 75 -2.55 3.16 -5.71
C ILE A 75 -3.26 2.11 -4.85
N TRP A 76 -3.82 2.52 -3.70
CA TRP A 76 -4.59 1.62 -2.83
C TRP A 76 -5.88 1.12 -3.49
N PHE A 77 -6.64 2.03 -4.09
CA PHE A 77 -7.88 1.69 -4.80
C PHE A 77 -7.63 0.69 -5.94
N ILE A 78 -6.68 1.01 -6.82
CA ILE A 78 -6.36 0.16 -7.96
C ILE A 78 -5.87 -1.22 -7.51
N SER A 79 -5.10 -1.27 -6.41
CA SER A 79 -4.57 -2.53 -5.89
C SER A 79 -5.62 -3.39 -5.21
N GLY A 80 -6.59 -2.77 -4.53
CA GLY A 80 -7.77 -3.44 -3.99
C GLY A 80 -8.64 -4.04 -5.09
N ALA A 81 -8.94 -3.25 -6.13
CA ALA A 81 -9.69 -3.71 -7.30
C ALA A 81 -9.00 -4.91 -7.99
N ALA A 82 -7.69 -4.81 -8.21
CA ALA A 82 -6.90 -5.90 -8.78
C ALA A 82 -6.90 -7.15 -7.88
N LEU A 83 -6.87 -6.97 -6.55
CA LEU A 83 -6.84 -8.08 -5.61
C LEU A 83 -8.16 -8.84 -5.57
N SER A 84 -9.28 -8.13 -5.52
CA SER A 84 -10.61 -8.74 -5.47
C SER A 84 -10.88 -9.58 -6.73
N CYS A 85 -10.52 -9.06 -7.91
CA CYS A 85 -10.62 -9.78 -9.17
C CYS A 85 -9.73 -11.05 -9.22
N LEU A 86 -8.61 -11.07 -8.49
CA LEU A 86 -7.73 -12.23 -8.36
C LEU A 86 -8.26 -13.26 -7.34
N ILE A 87 -8.81 -12.80 -6.21
CA ILE A 87 -9.37 -13.68 -5.17
C ILE A 87 -10.55 -14.47 -5.72
N GLN A 88 -11.41 -13.84 -6.53
CA GLN A 88 -12.55 -14.51 -7.18
C GLN A 88 -12.15 -15.66 -8.11
N LYS A 89 -10.90 -15.67 -8.59
CA LYS A 89 -10.42 -16.63 -9.61
C LYS A 89 -9.50 -17.72 -9.04
N SER A 90 -9.27 -17.75 -7.73
CA SER A 90 -8.21 -18.57 -7.15
C SER A 90 -8.59 -19.24 -5.83
N VAL A 91 -7.98 -20.40 -5.57
CA VAL A 91 -8.07 -21.07 -4.26
C VAL A 91 -7.26 -20.25 -3.26
N ILE A 92 -7.89 -19.85 -2.16
CA ILE A 92 -7.34 -18.86 -1.22
C ILE A 92 -5.94 -19.24 -0.69
N LEU A 93 -5.68 -20.51 -0.39
CA LEU A 93 -4.35 -20.94 0.06
C LEU A 93 -3.26 -20.77 -1.02
N SER A 94 -3.55 -21.19 -2.26
CA SER A 94 -2.62 -21.06 -3.39
C SER A 94 -2.37 -19.59 -3.73
N PHE A 95 -3.42 -18.78 -3.64
CA PHE A 95 -3.36 -17.34 -3.81
C PHE A 95 -2.47 -16.67 -2.76
N LEU A 96 -2.67 -16.96 -1.48
CA LEU A 96 -1.87 -16.40 -0.39
C LEU A 96 -0.39 -16.76 -0.54
N PHE A 97 -0.08 -18.01 -0.89
CA PHE A 97 1.29 -18.45 -1.09
C PHE A 97 1.95 -17.72 -2.27
N SER A 98 1.29 -17.69 -3.43
CA SER A 98 1.80 -16.98 -4.61
C SER A 98 2.03 -15.50 -4.32
N ARG A 99 1.09 -14.87 -3.61
CA ARG A 99 1.17 -13.45 -3.28
C ARG A 99 2.27 -13.15 -2.28
N THR A 100 2.43 -14.01 -1.27
CA THR A 100 3.49 -13.88 -0.26
C THR A 100 4.86 -13.93 -0.91
N ILE A 101 5.12 -14.89 -1.81
CA ILE A 101 6.40 -14.94 -2.53
C ILE A 101 6.58 -13.70 -3.40
N LYS A 102 5.57 -13.33 -4.21
CA LYS A 102 5.67 -12.19 -5.13
C LYS A 102 5.83 -10.83 -4.45
N ILE A 103 5.44 -10.69 -3.19
CA ILE A 103 5.60 -9.43 -2.44
C ILE A 103 6.82 -9.49 -1.52
N LEU A 104 6.91 -10.51 -0.67
CA LEU A 104 7.94 -10.58 0.37
C LEU A 104 9.32 -10.84 -0.22
N LEU A 105 9.45 -11.59 -1.32
CA LEU A 105 10.75 -11.81 -1.94
C LEU A 105 11.33 -10.51 -2.52
N PRO A 106 10.61 -9.72 -3.35
CA PRO A 106 11.09 -8.42 -3.77
C PRO A 106 11.31 -7.43 -2.61
N LEU A 107 10.45 -7.47 -1.58
CA LEU A 107 10.63 -6.63 -0.39
C LEU A 107 11.94 -6.96 0.32
N PHE A 108 12.22 -8.24 0.56
CA PHE A 108 13.45 -8.70 1.20
C PHE A 108 14.68 -8.27 0.40
N ILE A 109 14.66 -8.50 -0.91
CA ILE A 109 15.76 -8.09 -1.81
C ILE A 109 15.94 -6.56 -1.77
N GLY A 110 14.84 -5.79 -1.82
CA GLY A 110 14.90 -4.34 -1.77
C GLY A 110 15.42 -3.79 -0.44
N VAL A 111 15.04 -4.39 0.68
CA VAL A 111 15.51 -4.00 2.02
C VAL A 111 17.01 -4.27 2.21
N TRP A 112 17.55 -5.34 1.61
CA TRP A 112 18.97 -5.66 1.78
C TRP A 112 19.88 -5.09 0.69
N LEU A 113 19.36 -4.81 -0.50
CA LEU A 113 20.18 -4.28 -1.59
C LEU A 113 19.95 -2.80 -1.83
N ILE A 114 18.70 -2.33 -1.82
CA ILE A 114 18.36 -0.96 -2.24
C ILE A 114 18.42 0.01 -1.06
N VAL A 115 17.83 -0.36 0.07
CA VAL A 115 17.79 0.47 1.28
C VAL A 115 19.20 0.84 1.79
N PRO A 116 20.19 -0.06 1.86
CA PRO A 116 21.50 0.28 2.39
C PRO A 116 22.25 1.25 1.48
N ILE A 117 22.07 1.14 0.15
CA ILE A 117 22.63 2.10 -0.80
C ILE A 117 22.03 3.49 -0.56
N GLN A 118 20.72 3.58 -0.36
CA GLN A 118 20.04 4.84 -0.06
C GLN A 118 20.52 5.44 1.26
N LEU A 119 20.61 4.63 2.31
CA LEU A 119 21.07 5.07 3.62
C LEU A 119 22.54 5.50 3.59
N TYR A 120 23.40 4.76 2.88
CA TYR A 120 24.81 5.12 2.69
C TYR A 120 24.96 6.50 2.05
N ALA A 121 24.22 6.75 0.95
CA ALA A 121 24.25 8.04 0.27
C ALA A 121 23.75 9.18 1.17
N GLN A 122 22.68 8.94 1.93
CA GLN A 122 22.15 9.92 2.90
C GLN A 122 23.18 10.23 3.98
N MET A 123 23.73 9.21 4.65
CA MET A 123 24.65 9.40 5.76
C MET A 123 25.98 10.04 5.31
N HIS A 124 26.42 9.73 4.10
CA HIS A 124 27.59 10.39 3.51
C HIS A 124 27.35 11.89 3.29
N GLN A 125 26.13 12.29 2.92
CA GLN A 125 25.77 13.71 2.74
C GLN A 125 25.51 14.43 4.08
N GLU A 126 24.87 13.78 5.06
CA GLU A 126 24.46 14.40 6.33
C GLU A 126 25.61 14.51 7.34
N ILE A 127 26.42 13.45 7.47
CA ILE A 127 27.41 13.32 8.55
C ILE A 127 28.84 13.22 7.99
N GLY A 128 29.03 13.21 6.67
CA GLY A 128 30.36 13.07 6.06
C GLY A 128 30.99 11.72 6.36
N LEU A 129 30.24 10.64 6.17
CA LEU A 129 30.63 9.29 6.58
C LEU A 129 31.91 8.84 5.83
N ASP A 130 33.00 8.63 6.57
CA ASP A 130 34.33 8.26 6.05
C ASP A 130 34.51 6.75 5.75
N LEU A 131 33.46 5.93 5.91
CA LEU A 131 33.53 4.50 5.64
C LEU A 131 33.36 4.22 4.14
N ASN A 132 34.10 3.23 3.64
CA ASN A 132 33.80 2.67 2.34
C ASN A 132 32.48 1.88 2.40
N TYR A 133 31.82 1.69 1.24
CA TYR A 133 30.52 1.02 1.17
C TYR A 133 30.51 -0.39 1.79
N PHE A 134 31.61 -1.15 1.67
CA PHE A 134 31.69 -2.49 2.22
C PHE A 134 31.73 -2.50 3.76
N GLN A 135 32.53 -1.61 4.35
CA GLN A 135 32.59 -1.40 5.81
C GLN A 135 31.25 -0.91 6.34
N PHE A 136 30.61 0.00 5.61
CA PHE A 136 29.26 0.45 5.91
C PHE A 136 28.25 -0.70 5.88
N TYR A 137 28.28 -1.53 4.84
CA TYR A 137 27.35 -2.65 4.70
C TYR A 137 27.53 -3.69 5.80
N LEU A 138 28.78 -4.00 6.19
CA LEU A 138 29.07 -4.86 7.34
C LEU A 138 28.51 -4.27 8.64
N ALA A 139 28.72 -2.97 8.87
CA ALA A 139 28.16 -2.27 10.02
C ALA A 139 26.62 -2.28 9.99
N PHE A 140 26.02 -2.13 8.81
CA PHE A 140 24.57 -2.16 8.61
C PHE A 140 23.97 -3.55 8.92
N THR A 141 24.68 -4.64 8.60
CA THR A 141 24.24 -5.99 8.97
C THR A 141 24.32 -6.27 10.47
N ASP A 142 25.10 -5.48 11.22
CA ASP A 142 25.16 -5.55 12.68
C ASP A 142 24.04 -4.69 13.29
N LEU A 143 22.94 -5.34 13.64
CA LEU A 143 21.74 -4.71 14.22
C LEU A 143 21.98 -4.05 15.59
N SER A 144 23.12 -4.32 16.24
CA SER A 144 23.50 -3.74 17.53
C SER A 144 24.40 -2.50 17.41
N ASN A 145 24.78 -2.12 16.19
CA ASN A 145 25.78 -1.09 15.96
C ASN A 145 25.24 0.31 16.35
N PRO A 146 25.93 1.04 17.24
CA PRO A 146 25.47 2.35 17.72
C PRO A 146 25.47 3.44 16.64
N LEU A 147 26.19 3.23 15.53
CA LEU A 147 26.24 4.17 14.39
C LEU A 147 24.86 4.50 13.83
N PHE A 148 23.91 3.58 13.96
CA PHE A 148 22.57 3.75 13.41
C PHE A 148 21.53 4.17 14.45
N SER A 149 21.91 4.39 15.72
CA SER A 149 20.99 4.68 16.84
C SER A 149 20.04 5.87 16.62
N GLN A 150 20.40 6.80 15.75
CA GLN A 150 19.59 7.97 15.39
C GLN A 150 18.70 7.74 14.15
N TYR A 151 18.86 6.62 13.46
CA TYR A 151 18.12 6.26 12.26
C TYR A 151 16.90 5.39 12.59
N GLN A 152 15.83 5.61 11.82
CA GLN A 152 14.53 5.03 12.11
C GLN A 152 14.54 3.50 12.02
N SER A 153 13.94 2.85 13.02
CA SER A 153 13.68 1.41 13.01
C SER A 153 12.40 1.09 12.23
N GLY A 154 12.41 -0.01 11.48
CA GLY A 154 11.26 -0.48 10.72
C GLY A 154 10.97 -1.96 10.94
N ILE A 155 11.45 -2.83 10.04
CA ILE A 155 11.29 -4.29 10.19
C ILE A 155 12.28 -4.83 11.23
N TRP A 156 13.49 -4.30 11.24
CA TRP A 156 14.53 -4.62 12.21
C TRP A 156 15.12 -3.34 12.83
N PRO A 157 15.93 -3.46 13.90
CA PRO A 157 16.64 -2.32 14.47
C PRO A 157 17.41 -1.58 13.36
N HIS A 158 17.10 -0.29 13.19
CA HIS A 158 17.68 0.61 12.18
C HIS A 158 17.52 0.20 10.70
N VAL A 159 16.73 -0.83 10.40
CA VAL A 159 16.41 -1.25 9.03
C VAL A 159 14.95 -0.92 8.76
N ASP A 160 14.74 0.23 8.12
CA ASP A 160 13.43 0.60 7.61
C ASP A 160 13.21 0.13 6.16
N VAL A 161 11.94 0.01 5.79
CA VAL A 161 11.51 -0.28 4.43
C VAL A 161 11.58 0.94 3.50
N ASN A 162 11.74 2.15 4.05
CA ASN A 162 11.79 3.41 3.29
C ASN A 162 10.69 3.43 2.23
N HIS A 163 11.04 3.64 0.95
CA HIS A 163 10.10 3.69 -0.18
C HIS A 163 9.36 2.37 -0.45
N LEU A 164 9.84 1.23 0.06
CA LEU A 164 9.23 -0.09 -0.12
C LEU A 164 8.10 -0.36 0.88
N TRP A 165 7.81 0.59 1.78
CA TRP A 165 6.75 0.45 2.78
C TRP A 165 5.39 0.04 2.20
N TYR A 166 5.10 0.47 0.98
CA TYR A 166 3.87 0.13 0.28
C TYR A 166 3.72 -1.39 0.08
N LEU A 167 4.81 -2.11 -0.23
CA LEU A 167 4.79 -3.57 -0.41
C LEU A 167 4.47 -4.27 0.91
N ARG A 168 5.07 -3.83 2.02
CA ARG A 168 4.79 -4.35 3.37
C ARG A 168 3.30 -4.22 3.69
N SER A 169 2.75 -3.01 3.57
CA SER A 169 1.34 -2.77 3.87
C SER A 169 0.39 -3.47 2.89
N LEU A 170 0.78 -3.64 1.63
CA LEU A 170 -0.02 -4.39 0.66
C LEU A 170 -0.16 -5.86 1.08
N TRP A 171 0.90 -6.46 1.62
CA TRP A 171 0.84 -7.81 2.15
C TRP A 171 -0.03 -7.90 3.42
N GLU A 172 0.15 -6.98 4.37
CA GLU A 172 -0.67 -6.89 5.59
C GLU A 172 -2.16 -6.75 5.26
N PHE A 173 -2.52 -5.86 4.33
CA PHE A 173 -3.91 -5.66 3.91
C PHE A 173 -4.46 -6.85 3.13
N THR A 174 -3.61 -7.57 2.38
CA THR A 174 -4.02 -8.83 1.74
C THR A 174 -4.39 -9.87 2.80
N LEU A 175 -3.57 -10.04 3.85
CA LEU A 175 -3.87 -10.97 4.94
C LEU A 175 -5.14 -10.59 5.70
N LEU A 176 -5.27 -9.29 6.04
CA LEU A 176 -6.45 -8.77 6.73
C LEU A 176 -7.70 -8.98 5.88
N LEU A 177 -7.65 -8.70 4.57
CA LEU A 177 -8.75 -8.96 3.67
C LEU A 177 -9.12 -10.44 3.68
N VAL A 178 -8.14 -11.33 3.51
CA VAL A 178 -8.39 -12.78 3.49
C VAL A 178 -8.99 -13.28 4.81
N LEU A 179 -8.57 -12.72 5.95
CA LEU A 179 -9.18 -12.99 7.25
C LEU A 179 -10.63 -12.49 7.34
N LEU A 180 -10.94 -11.35 6.70
CA LEU A 180 -12.28 -10.76 6.69
C LEU A 180 -13.21 -11.37 5.62
N LEU A 181 -12.71 -12.11 4.63
CA LEU A 181 -13.53 -12.70 3.55
C LEU A 181 -14.76 -13.48 4.06
N PRO A 182 -14.68 -14.34 5.09
CA PRO A 182 -15.85 -15.07 5.58
C PRO A 182 -16.95 -14.14 6.13
N ILE A 183 -16.56 -12.99 6.69
CA ILE A 183 -17.49 -11.97 7.20
C ILE A 183 -18.04 -11.16 6.01
N LEU A 184 -17.19 -10.81 5.05
CA LEU A 184 -17.56 -10.05 3.85
C LEU A 184 -18.52 -10.82 2.94
N TRP A 185 -18.39 -12.15 2.88
CA TRP A 185 -19.30 -13.04 2.16
C TRP A 185 -20.48 -13.52 3.00
N SER A 186 -20.67 -13.00 4.22
CA SER A 186 -21.86 -13.31 5.00
C SER A 186 -23.10 -12.63 4.43
N ASN A 187 -24.18 -13.40 4.28
CA ASN A 187 -25.46 -12.91 3.73
C ASN A 187 -26.02 -11.70 4.51
N TRP A 188 -25.82 -11.68 5.84
CA TRP A 188 -26.29 -10.57 6.68
C TRP A 188 -25.61 -9.25 6.31
N LEU A 189 -24.30 -9.27 6.09
CA LEU A 189 -23.55 -8.08 5.75
C LEU A 189 -23.88 -7.61 4.33
N GLN A 190 -24.03 -8.54 3.37
CA GLN A 190 -24.44 -8.20 2.00
C GLN A 190 -25.80 -7.51 1.97
N VAL A 191 -26.80 -8.01 2.71
CA VAL A 191 -28.13 -7.39 2.82
C VAL A 191 -28.06 -6.01 3.48
N ALA A 192 -27.26 -5.85 4.53
CA ALA A 192 -27.06 -4.55 5.19
C ALA A 192 -26.41 -3.51 4.24
N LEU A 193 -25.41 -3.94 3.47
CA LEU A 193 -24.71 -3.10 2.49
C LEU A 193 -25.60 -2.72 1.32
N GLU A 194 -26.38 -3.64 0.77
CA GLU A 194 -27.35 -3.35 -0.29
C GLU A 194 -28.40 -2.35 0.17
N SER A 195 -28.86 -2.46 1.42
CA SER A 195 -29.79 -1.49 2.01
C SER A 195 -29.17 -0.10 2.12
N LEU A 196 -27.90 -0.01 2.51
CA LEU A 196 -27.15 1.25 2.58
C LEU A 196 -26.87 1.87 1.21
N ILE A 197 -26.59 1.07 0.18
CA ILE A 197 -26.34 1.56 -1.19
C ILE A 197 -27.65 2.03 -1.85
N LYS A 198 -28.80 1.44 -1.48
CA LYS A 198 -30.13 1.89 -1.90
C LYS A 198 -30.56 3.21 -1.23
N CYS A 199 -29.97 3.58 -0.09
CA CYS A 199 -30.11 4.93 0.45
C CYS A 199 -29.46 5.93 -0.50
N ALA A 200 -30.00 7.16 -0.56
CA ALA A 200 -29.52 8.19 -1.49
C ALA A 200 -27.98 8.29 -1.50
N PHE A 201 -27.38 8.45 -2.68
CA PHE A 201 -25.93 8.51 -2.91
C PHE A 201 -25.15 9.33 -1.87
N ILE A 202 -25.77 10.41 -1.36
CA ILE A 202 -25.27 11.25 -0.27
C ILE A 202 -25.01 10.48 1.04
N TRP A 203 -25.88 9.56 1.45
CA TRP A 203 -25.71 8.77 2.67
C TRP A 203 -24.66 7.68 2.54
N ALA A 204 -24.53 7.07 1.36
CA ALA A 204 -23.42 6.16 1.07
C ALA A 204 -22.07 6.91 1.06
N PHE A 205 -22.05 8.11 0.45
CA PHE A 205 -20.89 8.99 0.42
C PHE A 205 -20.51 9.48 1.83
N LEU A 206 -21.49 9.91 2.65
CA LEU A 206 -21.28 10.28 4.05
C LEU A 206 -20.85 9.08 4.90
N GLY A 207 -21.41 7.90 4.67
CA GLY A 207 -21.00 6.65 5.33
C GLY A 207 -19.55 6.28 5.06
N LEU A 208 -19.00 6.66 3.91
CA LEU A 208 -17.58 6.48 3.59
C LEU A 208 -16.69 7.64 4.10
N LEU A 209 -17.18 8.88 3.99
CA LEU A 209 -16.45 10.09 4.36
C LEU A 209 -16.34 10.29 5.86
N VAL A 210 -17.38 9.98 6.63
CA VAL A 210 -17.40 10.20 8.08
C VAL A 210 -16.33 9.34 8.77
N PRO A 211 -16.18 8.03 8.50
CA PRO A 211 -15.07 7.24 9.00
C PRO A 211 -13.71 7.79 8.57
N LEU A 212 -13.56 8.23 7.31
CA LEU A 212 -12.31 8.81 6.81
C LEU A 212 -11.95 10.13 7.51
N CYS A 213 -12.93 11.00 7.78
CA CYS A 213 -12.75 12.25 8.50
C CYS A 213 -12.43 12.00 9.98
N VAL A 214 -13.13 11.07 10.63
CA VAL A 214 -12.85 10.66 12.01
C VAL A 214 -11.45 10.06 12.11
N LEU A 215 -11.07 9.16 11.20
CA LEU A 215 -9.72 8.59 11.14
C LEU A 215 -8.66 9.67 10.90
N LYS A 216 -8.95 10.71 10.11
CA LYS A 216 -8.00 11.83 9.88
C LYS A 216 -7.82 12.70 11.13
N LEU A 217 -8.88 12.88 11.92
CA LEU A 217 -8.84 13.67 13.15
C LEU A 217 -8.27 12.89 14.34
N SER A 218 -8.48 11.58 14.39
CA SER A 218 -8.08 10.74 15.52
C SER A 218 -6.70 10.11 15.36
N TRP A 219 -6.13 10.07 14.15
CA TRP A 219 -4.91 9.33 13.86
C TRP A 219 -3.75 10.27 13.47
N PRO A 220 -2.51 10.02 13.94
CA PRO A 220 -1.35 10.84 13.55
C PRO A 220 -1.18 10.92 12.03
N SER A 221 -0.87 12.11 11.51
CA SER A 221 -0.74 12.38 10.06
C SER A 221 0.22 11.43 9.34
N GLU A 222 1.29 11.01 10.01
CA GLU A 222 2.31 10.07 9.52
C GLU A 222 1.76 8.66 9.21
N THR A 223 0.73 8.24 9.94
CA THR A 223 0.16 6.89 9.89
C THR A 223 -1.24 6.85 9.29
N PHE A 224 -1.88 8.01 9.06
CA PHE A 224 -3.18 8.14 8.41
C PHE A 224 -3.26 7.48 7.00
N ARG A 225 -2.12 7.34 6.33
CA ARG A 225 -1.99 6.61 5.06
C ARG A 225 -2.41 5.14 5.11
N TYR A 226 -2.30 4.49 6.28
CA TYR A 226 -2.70 3.10 6.47
C TYR A 226 -4.23 2.91 6.55
N PRO A 227 -4.97 3.59 7.46
CA PRO A 227 -6.42 3.46 7.51
C PRO A 227 -7.11 3.97 6.24
N MET A 228 -6.60 5.03 5.62
CA MET A 228 -7.07 5.46 4.29
C MET A 228 -6.87 4.35 3.25
N GLY A 229 -5.68 3.73 3.23
CA GLY A 229 -5.39 2.64 2.33
C GLY A 229 -6.35 1.46 2.50
N LEU A 230 -6.65 1.07 3.75
CA LEU A 230 -7.60 0.00 4.04
C LEU A 230 -9.00 0.30 3.49
N VAL A 231 -9.51 1.54 3.66
CA VAL A 231 -10.83 1.93 3.15
C VAL A 231 -10.87 1.86 1.61
N PHE A 232 -9.90 2.48 0.94
CA PHE A 232 -9.85 2.50 -0.54
C PHE A 232 -9.60 1.11 -1.12
N PHE A 233 -8.80 0.29 -0.46
CA PHE A 233 -8.49 -1.07 -0.86
C PHE A 233 -9.72 -1.99 -0.81
N ASN A 234 -10.59 -1.81 0.20
CA ASN A 234 -11.80 -2.60 0.33
C ASN A 234 -12.98 -2.03 -0.48
N LEU A 235 -12.91 -0.79 -0.96
CA LEU A 235 -14.01 -0.09 -1.65
C LEU A 235 -14.58 -0.89 -2.84
N TRP A 236 -13.71 -1.57 -3.59
CA TRP A 236 -14.11 -2.29 -4.80
C TRP A 236 -14.88 -3.59 -4.51
N LEU A 237 -14.72 -4.18 -3.31
CA LEU A 237 -15.50 -5.37 -2.91
C LEU A 237 -17.00 -5.06 -2.83
N PHE A 238 -17.37 -3.79 -2.64
CA PHE A 238 -18.76 -3.35 -2.52
C PHE A 238 -19.42 -2.99 -3.85
N THR A 239 -18.64 -2.79 -4.93
CA THR A 239 -19.20 -2.41 -6.24
C THR A 239 -19.60 -3.62 -7.08
N ASP A 240 -18.93 -4.76 -6.91
CA ASP A 240 -19.12 -5.96 -7.75
C ASP A 240 -20.24 -6.90 -7.25
N THR A 241 -20.76 -6.70 -6.03
CA THR A 241 -21.93 -7.45 -5.54
C THR A 241 -23.23 -7.06 -6.24
N SER A 242 -23.24 -5.92 -6.94
CA SER A 242 -24.40 -5.47 -7.72
C SER A 242 -24.59 -6.24 -9.03
N SER A 243 -23.56 -6.92 -9.53
CA SER A 243 -23.58 -7.66 -10.81
C SER A 243 -24.00 -9.13 -10.68
N SER A 244 -24.17 -9.65 -9.46
CA SER A 244 -24.58 -11.05 -9.22
C SER A 244 -26.09 -11.24 -8.97
N VAL A 245 -26.90 -10.20 -9.16
CA VAL A 245 -28.37 -10.21 -8.92
C VAL A 245 -29.19 -9.97 -10.21
N LEU A 246 -28.58 -10.11 -11.38
CA LEU A 246 -29.29 -10.18 -12.67
C LEU A 246 -28.95 -11.49 -13.38
#